data_AF-A0A7L5T445-F1
#
_entry.id   AF-A0A7L5T445-F1
#
_cell.length_a   1.000
_cell.length_b   1.000
_cell.length_c   1.000
_cell.angle_alpha   90.00
_cell.angle_beta   90.00
_cell.angle_gamma   90.00
#
_symmetry.space_group_name_H-M   'P 1'
#
loop_
_entity.id
_entity.type
_entity.pdbx_description
1 polymer ?
#
loop_
_entity_poly.entity_id
_entity_poly.type
_entity_poly.pdbx_seq_one_letter_code
_entity_poly.pdbx_strand_id
1 'polypeptide(L)' 'MRCPTLPEDLIAAQSAWDRTYRALADPAQHERTTALRRRLLELSARVWWHPYWRTAGPGHRVALRMRARELESGVG' A
#
# COMPACT_ATOMS: atom_id res chain seq x y z
N MET A 1 -26.71 -6.40 -0.86
CA MET A 1 -25.42 -5.95 -1.43
C MET A 1 -24.30 -6.52 -0.58
N ARG A 2 -23.47 -7.43 -1.12
CA ARG A 2 -22.27 -7.90 -0.43
C ARG A 2 -21.18 -6.86 -0.67
N CYS A 3 -20.88 -6.03 0.34
CA CYS A 3 -19.73 -5.14 0.26
C CYS A 3 -18.47 -6.02 0.25
N PRO A 4 -17.67 -6.03 -0.83
CA PRO A 4 -16.53 -6.93 -0.91
C PRO A 4 -15.48 -6.46 0.10
N THR A 5 -15.14 -7.35 1.04
CA THR A 5 -14.04 -7.15 1.99
C THR A 5 -12.76 -6.81 1.24
N LEU A 6 -11.95 -5.90 1.79
CA LEU A 6 -10.68 -5.50 1.19
C LEU A 6 -9.78 -6.74 1.01
N PRO A 7 -9.23 -6.98 -0.19
CA PRO A 7 -8.33 -8.09 -0.43
C PRO A 7 -7.05 -7.95 0.41
N GLU A 8 -6.58 -9.05 0.98
CA GLU A 8 -5.38 -9.07 1.82
C GLU A 8 -4.12 -8.68 1.03
N ASP A 9 -4.03 -9.07 -0.24
CA ASP A 9 -2.92 -8.71 -1.12
C ASP A 9 -2.84 -7.19 -1.34
N LEU A 10 -4.00 -6.52 -1.40
CA LEU A 10 -4.11 -5.08 -1.59
C LEU A 10 -3.69 -4.35 -0.32
N ILE A 11 -4.11 -4.86 0.85
CA ILE A 11 -3.68 -4.35 2.15
C ILE A 11 -2.16 -4.52 2.31
N ALA A 12 -1.62 -5.70 1.98
CA ALA A 12 -0.19 -5.97 2.03
C ALA A 12 0.61 -5.08 1.07
N ALA A 13 0.10 -4.83 -0.13
CA ALA A 13 0.70 -3.94 -1.11
C ALA A 13 0.72 -2.47 -0.61
N GLN A 14 -0.35 -2.02 0.04
CA GLN A 14 -0.41 -0.69 0.64
C GLN A 14 0.57 -0.56 1.83
N SER A 15 0.62 -1.54 2.75
CA SER A 15 1.60 -1.50 3.85
C SER A 15 3.04 -1.56 3.34
N ALA A 16 3.32 -2.33 2.28
CA ALA A 16 4.65 -2.34 1.65
C ALA A 16 4.97 -0.98 0.98
N TRP A 17 3.97 -0.30 0.43
CA TRP A 17 4.12 1.02 -0.16
C TRP A 17 4.46 2.05 0.93
N ASP A 18 3.75 2.03 2.06
CA ASP A 18 3.99 2.94 3.20
C ASP A 18 5.40 2.73 3.78
N ARG A 19 5.84 1.49 3.97
CA ARG A 19 7.22 1.18 4.40
C ARG A 19 8.26 1.66 3.39
N THR A 20 8.02 1.45 2.10
CA THR A 20 8.94 1.88 1.04
C THR A 20 9.04 3.41 1.00
N TYR A 21 7.92 4.11 1.19
CA TYR A 21 7.88 5.56 1.26
C TYR A 21 8.63 6.10 2.49
N ARG A 22 8.43 5.49 3.68
CA ARG A 22 9.22 5.84 4.88
C ARG A 22 10.71 5.62 4.68
N ALA A 23 11.10 4.49 4.09
CA ALA A 23 12.51 4.21 3.77
C ALA A 23 13.08 5.21 2.75
N LEU A 24 12.29 5.69 1.79
CA LEU A 24 12.71 6.72 0.85
C LEU A 24 12.91 8.09 1.53
N ALA A 25 12.11 8.38 2.57
CA ALA A 25 12.21 9.61 3.34
C ALA A 25 13.36 9.60 4.36
N ASP A 26 13.95 8.44 4.64
CA ASP A 26 15.10 8.28 5.53
C ASP A 26 16.42 8.62 4.80
N PRO A 27 17.15 9.68 5.21
CA PRO A 27 18.43 10.06 4.61
C PRO A 27 19.48 8.96 4.68
N ALA A 28 19.41 8.05 5.67
CA ALA A 28 20.33 6.93 5.79
C ALA A 28 20.18 5.88 4.67
N GLN A 29 19.10 5.95 3.88
CA GLN A 29 18.82 5.04 2.78
C GLN A 29 19.25 5.57 1.41
N HIS A 30 20.08 6.62 1.37
CA HIS A 30 20.46 7.31 0.13
C HIS A 30 21.01 6.35 -0.93
N GLU A 31 21.85 5.39 -0.55
CA GLU A 31 22.44 4.39 -1.47
C GLU A 31 21.39 3.43 -2.07
N ARG A 32 20.26 3.23 -1.38
CA ARG A 32 19.16 2.35 -1.82
C ARG A 32 18.03 3.10 -2.54
N THR A 33 18.16 4.42 -2.72
CA THR A 33 17.10 5.28 -3.29
C THR A 33 16.56 4.77 -4.63
N THR A 34 17.43 4.32 -5.55
CA THR A 34 17.01 3.83 -6.87
C THR A 34 16.19 2.55 -6.77
N ALA A 35 16.60 1.61 -5.90
CA ALA A 35 15.84 0.38 -5.65
C ALA A 35 14.49 0.68 -4.98
N LEU A 36 14.47 1.60 -4.02
CA LEU A 36 13.25 2.04 -3.33
C LEU A 36 12.27 2.73 -4.29
N ARG A 37 12.75 3.60 -5.19
CA ARG A 37 11.90 4.24 -6.22
C ARG A 37 11.30 3.22 -7.18
N ARG A 38 12.09 2.26 -7.68
CA ARG A 38 11.58 1.16 -8.52
C ARG A 38 10.51 0.37 -7.79
N ARG A 39 10.77 0.01 -6.53
CA ARG A 39 9.82 -0.72 -5.71
C ARG A 39 8.52 0.06 -5.48
N LEU A 40 8.61 1.38 -5.28
CA LEU A 40 7.45 2.25 -5.12
C LEU A 40 6.58 2.28 -6.37
N LEU A 41 7.20 2.31 -7.56
CA LEU A 41 6.49 2.27 -8.84
C LEU A 41 5.78 0.93 -9.07
N GLU A 42 6.45 -0.19 -8.78
CA GLU A 42 5.84 -1.53 -8.85
C GLU A 42 4.63 -1.66 -7.91
N LEU A 43 4.78 -1.22 -6.66
CA LEU A 43 3.71 -1.27 -5.66
C LEU A 43 2.56 -0.36 -6.04
N SER A 44 2.87 0.83 -6.59
CA SER A 44 1.85 1.73 -7.13
C SER A 44 1.09 1.04 -8.26
N ALA A 45 1.77 0.45 -9.25
CA ALA A 45 1.10 -0.27 -10.34
C ALA A 45 0.17 -1.38 -9.81
N ARG A 46 0.63 -2.19 -8.85
CA ARG A 46 -0.19 -3.24 -8.20
C ARG A 46 -1.44 -2.68 -7.51
N VAL A 47 -1.28 -1.62 -6.73
CA VAL A 47 -2.40 -0.98 -6.01
C VAL A 47 -3.33 -0.23 -6.96
N TRP A 48 -2.85 0.37 -8.05
CA TRP A 48 -3.70 1.13 -8.96
C TRP A 48 -4.44 0.24 -9.95
N TRP A 49 -3.82 -0.84 -10.43
CA TRP A 49 -4.39 -1.72 -11.47
C TRP A 49 -5.15 -2.92 -10.89
N HIS A 50 -5.33 -2.97 -9.56
CA HIS A 50 -5.99 -4.09 -8.91
C HIS A 50 -7.46 -4.25 -9.37
N PRO A 51 -7.89 -5.46 -9.78
CA PRO A 51 -9.24 -5.69 -10.30
C PRO A 51 -10.35 -5.34 -9.31
N TYR A 52 -10.06 -5.38 -8.01
CA TYR A 52 -10.98 -4.96 -6.94
C TYR A 52 -11.56 -3.56 -7.15
N TRP A 53 -10.78 -2.63 -7.72
CA TRP A 53 -11.24 -1.25 -7.94
C TRP A 53 -12.37 -1.14 -8.95
N ARG A 54 -12.56 -2.14 -9.82
CA ARG A 54 -13.71 -2.17 -10.73
C ARG A 54 -15.03 -2.37 -10.00
N THR A 55 -14.97 -2.99 -8.82
CA THR A 55 -16.15 -3.31 -7.99
C THR A 55 -16.24 -2.45 -6.73
N ALA A 56 -15.19 -1.69 -6.41
CA ALA A 56 -15.09 -0.95 -5.17
C ALA A 56 -15.61 0.49 -5.33
N GLY A 57 -16.47 0.91 -4.40
CA GLY A 57 -16.95 2.30 -4.32
C GLY A 57 -15.89 3.28 -3.77
N PRO A 58 -16.13 4.61 -3.86
CA PRO A 58 -15.14 5.66 -3.57
C PRO A 58 -14.45 5.58 -2.20
N GLY A 59 -15.15 5.07 -1.16
CA GLY A 59 -14.63 4.97 0.20
C GLY A 59 -13.58 3.86 0.43
N HIS A 60 -13.45 2.90 -0.49
CA HIS A 60 -12.57 1.75 -0.28
C HIS A 60 -11.07 2.12 -0.32
N ARG A 61 -10.70 3.21 -0.99
CA ARG A 61 -9.32 3.74 -0.95
C ARG A 61 -8.94 4.24 0.44
N VAL A 62 -9.88 4.87 1.15
CA VAL A 62 -9.67 5.34 2.52
C VAL A 62 -9.63 4.15 3.48
N ALA A 63 -10.58 3.21 3.34
CA ALA A 63 -10.60 1.99 4.12
C ALA A 63 -9.31 1.16 3.97
N LEU A 64 -8.75 1.09 2.75
CA LEU A 64 -7.46 0.44 2.49
C LEU A 64 -6.32 1.06 3.30
N ARG A 65 -6.20 2.39 3.30
CA ARG A 65 -5.14 3.10 4.05
C ARG A 65 -5.30 2.92 5.55
N MET A 66 -6.53 2.96 6.07
CA MET A 66 -6.80 2.70 7.49
C MET A 66 -6.37 1.28 7.87
N ARG A 67 -6.79 0.27 7.10
CA ARG A 67 -6.44 -1.14 7.34
C ARG A 67 -4.94 -1.39 7.28
N ALA A 68 -4.25 -0.81 6.30
CA ALA A 68 -2.80 -0.92 6.19
C ALA A 68 -2.10 -0.31 7.42
N ARG A 69 -2.60 0.82 7.92
CA ARG A 69 -2.04 1.50 9.11
C ARG A 69 -2.33 0.78 10.41
N GLU A 70 -3.50 0.16 10.55
CA GLU A 70 -3.83 -0.72 11.67
C GLU A 70 -2.84 -1.90 11.76
N LEU A 71 -2.53 -2.55 10.64
CA LEU A 71 -1.54 -3.64 10.61
C LEU A 71 -0.12 -3.16 10.95
N GLU A 72 0.25 -1.95 10.53
CA GLU A 72 1.54 -1.37 10.92
C GLU A 72 1.60 -0.98 12.40
N SER A 73 0.47 -0.57 12.99
CA SER A 73 0.40 -0.15 14.40
C SER A 73 0.19 -1.34 15.35
N GLY A 74 -0.37 -2.45 14.86
CA GLY A 74 -0.58 -3.70 15.58
C GLY A 74 0.62 -4.65 15.58
N VAL A 75 1.70 -4.30 14.86
CA VAL A 75 3.05 -4.84 15.10
C VAL A 75 3.62 -4.09 16.30
N GLY A 76 3.29 -4.59 17.50
CA GLY A 76 3.87 -4.22 18.78
C GLY A 76 4.41 -5.46 19.47
#